data_AF-A0A1B6IDA3-F1
#
_entry.id   AF-A0A1B6IDA3-F1
#
_cell.length_a   1.000
_cell.length_b   1.000
_cell.length_c   1.000
_cell.angle_alpha   90.00
_cell.angle_beta   90.00
_cell.angle_gamma   90.00
#
_symmetry.space_group_name_H-M   'P 1'
#
loop_
_entity.id
_entity.type
_entity.pdbx_description
1 polymer ?
#
loop_
_entity_poly.entity_id
_entity_poly.type
_entity_poly.pdbx_seq_one_letter_code
_entity_poly.pdbx_strand_id
1 'polypeptide(L)'
;VQEIEEVEIESTPSLIREPPVGDVPPPQHINEVMGWQNALPSEWVPIISQDSQRQRRQSPQGPFSDAYLSGMPSKRRKLITSTKPQGNLSQVISESMATALGAAGMSSGPEVDVVAQRAGQDNTLRAAYREQVRTTLRHNLNSNPDYLPDKYPNTAKYLKK
;
A
#
# COMPACT_ATOMS: atom_id res chain seq x y z
N VAL A 1 -31.72 -29.52 -37.21
CA VAL A 1 -32.05 -28.34 -36.39
C VAL A 1 -31.86 -28.79 -34.96
N GLN A 2 -30.72 -28.44 -34.36
CA GLN A 2 -30.34 -28.87 -33.01
C GLN A 2 -30.74 -27.79 -32.01
N GLU A 3 -31.31 -28.27 -30.91
CA GLU A 3 -31.93 -27.59 -29.79
C GLU A 3 -30.91 -26.71 -29.04
N ILE A 4 -31.25 -25.45 -28.77
CA ILE A 4 -30.44 -24.50 -28.01
C ILE A 4 -30.92 -24.59 -26.57
N GLU A 5 -30.12 -25.18 -25.69
CA GLU A 5 -30.34 -25.22 -24.25
C GLU A 5 -29.82 -23.90 -23.65
N GLU A 6 -30.75 -23.06 -23.19
CA GLU A 6 -30.47 -21.84 -22.44
C GLU A 6 -29.85 -22.20 -21.08
N VAL A 7 -28.56 -21.93 -20.91
CA VAL A 7 -27.89 -22.02 -19.61
C VAL A 7 -28.08 -20.70 -18.87
N GLU A 8 -29.00 -20.72 -17.91
CA GLU A 8 -29.26 -19.66 -16.94
C GLU A 8 -28.00 -19.42 -16.09
N ILE A 9 -27.37 -18.25 -16.25
CA ILE A 9 -26.19 -17.85 -15.46
C ILE A 9 -26.69 -17.41 -14.09
N GLU A 10 -26.74 -18.36 -13.15
CA GLU A 10 -27.06 -18.10 -11.76
C GLU A 10 -26.00 -17.17 -11.17
N SER A 11 -26.43 -15.93 -10.90
CA SER A 11 -25.63 -14.86 -10.31
C SER A 11 -25.31 -15.23 -8.87
N THR A 12 -24.15 -15.83 -8.62
CA THR A 12 -23.66 -16.06 -7.26
C THR A 12 -23.16 -14.74 -6.67
N PRO A 13 -23.82 -14.12 -5.67
CA PRO A 13 -23.25 -12.98 -4.99
C PRO A 13 -22.03 -13.45 -4.20
N SER A 14 -20.89 -12.82 -4.50
CA SER A 14 -19.64 -12.99 -3.76
C SER A 14 -19.85 -12.57 -2.31
N LEU A 15 -20.11 -13.54 -1.43
CA LEU A 15 -20.17 -13.32 0.01
C LEU A 15 -18.75 -13.18 0.59
N ILE A 16 -18.06 -12.09 0.25
CA ILE A 16 -17.02 -11.54 1.12
C ILE A 16 -17.77 -10.62 2.09
N ARG A 17 -18.34 -11.23 3.12
CA ARG A 17 -18.83 -10.51 4.29
C ARG A 17 -17.61 -10.22 5.15
N GLU A 18 -17.11 -8.99 5.13
CA GLU A 18 -16.34 -8.48 6.26
C GLU A 18 -17.24 -8.67 7.50
N PRO A 19 -16.75 -9.34 8.57
CA PRO A 19 -17.52 -9.42 9.79
C PRO A 19 -17.71 -8.00 10.35
N PRO A 20 -18.90 -7.68 10.90
CA PRO A 20 -19.13 -6.40 11.53
C PRO A 20 -18.11 -6.21 12.66
N VAL A 21 -17.53 -5.02 12.72
CA VAL A 21 -16.73 -4.52 13.84
C VAL A 21 -17.63 -4.51 15.07
N GLY A 22 -17.67 -5.64 15.76
CA GLY A 22 -18.49 -5.88 16.94
C GLY A 22 -17.77 -6.90 17.78
N ASP A 23 -17.01 -6.39 18.74
CA ASP A 23 -16.31 -7.14 19.79
C ASP A 23 -15.48 -8.33 19.31
N VAL A 24 -14.35 -8.03 18.66
CA VAL A 24 -13.22 -8.97 18.67
C VAL A 24 -12.59 -8.83 20.07
N PRO A 25 -12.75 -9.80 20.98
CA PRO A 25 -12.10 -9.73 22.27
C PRO A 25 -10.59 -9.66 22.05
N PRO A 26 -9.83 -8.97 22.92
CA PRO A 26 -8.38 -8.88 22.80
C PRO A 26 -7.78 -10.27 22.57
N PRO A 27 -6.71 -10.40 21.74
CA PRO A 27 -6.12 -11.70 21.36
C PRO A 27 -5.62 -12.58 22.51
N GLN A 28 -5.79 -12.13 23.76
CA GLN A 28 -5.52 -12.85 24.99
C GLN A 28 -6.49 -14.03 25.18
N HIS A 29 -7.76 -13.91 24.78
CA HIS A 29 -8.79 -14.90 25.12
C HIS A 29 -8.82 -16.15 24.23
N ILE A 30 -8.28 -16.10 23.00
CA ILE A 30 -8.29 -17.26 22.09
C ILE A 30 -7.20 -18.28 22.48
N ASN A 31 -6.10 -17.81 23.06
CA ASN A 31 -5.00 -18.67 23.50
C ASN A 31 -5.28 -19.45 24.78
N GLU A 32 -6.27 -19.03 25.59
CA GLU A 32 -6.63 -19.67 26.84
C GLU A 32 -7.68 -20.78 26.67
N VAL A 33 -8.52 -20.72 25.63
CA VAL A 33 -9.69 -21.62 25.47
C VAL A 33 -9.32 -22.98 24.84
N MET A 34 -8.25 -23.04 24.06
CA MET A 34 -7.54 -24.29 23.76
C MET A 34 -6.05 -23.99 23.80
N GLY A 35 -5.32 -24.62 24.72
CA GLY A 35 -3.88 -24.44 24.86
C GLY A 35 -3.16 -24.86 23.58
N TRP A 36 -2.96 -23.92 22.65
CA TRP A 36 -2.26 -24.11 21.38
C TRP A 36 -0.89 -24.79 21.57
N GLN A 37 -0.32 -24.60 22.76
CA GLN A 37 0.91 -25.21 23.25
C GLN A 37 0.87 -26.74 23.21
N ASN A 38 -0.30 -27.36 23.44
CA ASN A 38 -0.50 -28.81 23.43
C ASN A 38 -0.74 -29.38 22.03
N ALA A 39 -1.05 -28.53 21.04
CA ALA A 39 -1.30 -28.93 19.65
C ALA A 39 -0.02 -28.93 18.81
N LEU A 40 1.08 -28.42 19.35
CA LEU A 40 2.35 -28.24 18.66
C LEU A 40 3.46 -29.03 19.37
N PRO A 41 4.57 -29.32 18.67
CA PRO A 41 5.77 -29.83 19.31
C PRO A 41 6.22 -28.91 20.45
N SER A 42 6.61 -29.50 21.58
CA SER A 42 6.98 -28.75 22.79
C SER A 42 8.13 -27.77 22.57
N GLU A 43 9.03 -28.08 21.63
CA GLU A 43 10.14 -27.21 21.25
C GLU A 43 9.72 -25.91 20.55
N TRP A 44 8.51 -25.85 19.96
CA TRP A 44 8.00 -24.65 19.29
C TRP A 44 7.32 -23.67 20.25
N VAL A 45 6.82 -24.17 21.38
CA VAL A 45 6.13 -23.36 22.40
C VAL A 45 6.96 -22.15 22.86
N PRO A 46 8.24 -22.30 23.27
CA PRO A 46 9.05 -21.15 23.67
C PRO A 46 9.30 -20.17 22.51
N ILE A 47 9.48 -20.67 21.28
CA ILE A 47 9.74 -19.86 20.09
C ILE A 47 8.52 -18.99 19.76
N ILE A 48 7.34 -19.60 19.67
CA ILE A 48 6.09 -18.91 19.33
C ILE A 48 5.69 -17.92 20.43
N SER A 49 5.90 -18.28 21.70
CA SER A 49 5.65 -17.37 22.82
C SER A 49 6.53 -16.11 22.76
N GLN A 50 7.81 -16.29 22.41
CA GLN A 50 8.74 -15.18 22.22
C GLN A 50 8.36 -14.34 21.00
N ASP A 51 8.04 -14.97 19.88
CA ASP A 51 7.66 -14.27 18.65
C ASP A 51 6.37 -13.48 18.79
N SER A 52 5.37 -14.01 19.52
CA SER A 52 4.15 -13.29 19.86
C SER A 52 4.46 -11.99 20.63
N GLN A 53 5.34 -12.04 21.62
CA GLN A 53 5.77 -10.83 22.34
C GLN A 53 6.54 -9.84 21.44
N ARG A 54 7.36 -10.35 20.50
CA ARG A 54 8.10 -9.52 19.54
C ARG A 54 7.18 -8.84 18.53
N GLN A 55 6.23 -9.57 17.96
CA GLN A 55 5.27 -9.08 16.97
C GLN A 55 4.39 -7.96 17.52
N ARG A 56 4.06 -7.99 18.82
CA ARG A 56 3.34 -6.89 19.50
C ARG A 56 4.08 -5.55 19.48
N ARG A 57 5.40 -5.56 19.29
CA ARG A 57 6.25 -4.36 19.24
C ARG A 57 6.75 -4.06 17.83
N GLN A 58 6.33 -4.82 16.82
CA GLN A 58 6.78 -4.56 15.45
C GLN A 58 6.19 -3.27 14.92
N SER A 59 7.05 -2.47 14.28
CA SER A 59 6.61 -1.29 13.55
C SER A 59 5.69 -1.69 12.40
N PRO A 60 4.71 -0.85 12.03
CA PRO A 60 3.92 -1.06 10.83
C PRO A 60 4.82 -1.32 9.61
N GLN A 61 4.46 -2.34 8.83
CA GLN A 61 5.18 -2.69 7.61
C GLN A 61 5.08 -1.54 6.60
N GLY A 62 6.23 -1.03 6.15
CA GLY A 62 6.30 -0.05 5.08
C GLY A 62 5.92 -0.64 3.71
N PRO A 63 5.74 0.19 2.68
CA PRO A 63 5.40 -0.27 1.33
C PRO A 63 6.40 -1.29 0.79
N PHE A 64 5.88 -2.36 0.18
CA PHE A 64 6.74 -3.38 -0.42
C PHE A 64 7.41 -2.90 -1.70
N SER A 65 8.61 -3.44 -1.97
CA SER A 65 9.33 -3.18 -3.22
C SER A 65 8.65 -3.82 -4.43
N ASP A 66 8.93 -3.29 -5.62
CA ASP A 66 8.39 -3.83 -6.87
C ASP A 66 8.84 -5.27 -7.14
N ALA A 67 10.06 -5.62 -6.72
CA ALA A 67 10.56 -6.98 -6.81
C ALA A 67 9.68 -7.96 -5.99
N TYR A 68 9.31 -7.59 -4.77
CA TYR A 68 8.41 -8.40 -3.94
C TYR A 68 7.00 -8.47 -4.53
N LEU A 69 6.47 -7.35 -5.01
CA LEU A 69 5.13 -7.31 -5.63
C LEU A 69 5.06 -8.12 -6.93
N SER A 70 6.18 -8.30 -7.63
CA SER A 70 6.26 -9.11 -8.85
C SER A 70 6.00 -10.61 -8.60
N GLY A 71 6.25 -11.09 -7.38
CA GLY A 71 5.92 -12.45 -6.95
C GLY A 71 4.49 -12.61 -6.43
N MET A 72 3.77 -11.51 -6.17
CA MET A 72 2.39 -11.59 -5.71
C MET A 72 1.41 -11.92 -6.84
N PRO A 73 0.28 -12.60 -6.54
CA PRO A 73 -0.81 -12.78 -7.49
C PRO A 73 -1.28 -11.47 -8.11
N SER A 74 -1.68 -11.50 -9.38
CA SER A 74 -2.04 -10.31 -10.17
C SER A 74 -3.12 -9.44 -9.52
N LYS A 75 -4.12 -10.05 -8.85
CA LYS A 75 -5.18 -9.33 -8.14
C LYS A 75 -4.62 -8.50 -6.97
N ARG A 76 -3.77 -9.11 -6.13
CA ARG A 76 -3.09 -8.42 -5.01
C ARG A 76 -2.16 -7.33 -5.53
N ARG A 77 -1.38 -7.64 -6.56
CA ARG A 77 -0.48 -6.66 -7.19
C ARG A 77 -1.24 -5.43 -7.66
N LYS A 78 -2.33 -5.61 -8.41
CA LYS A 78 -3.17 -4.51 -8.90
C LYS A 78 -3.70 -3.63 -7.79
N LEU A 79 -4.24 -4.22 -6.72
CA LEU A 79 -4.77 -3.46 -5.57
C LEU A 79 -3.68 -2.66 -4.84
N ILE A 80 -2.49 -3.24 -4.67
CA ILE A 80 -1.38 -2.53 -4.02
C ILE A 80 -0.82 -1.43 -4.93
N THR A 81 -0.79 -1.65 -6.25
CA THR A 81 -0.26 -0.66 -7.19
C THR A 81 -1.27 0.41 -7.57
N SER A 82 -2.58 0.19 -7.38
CA SER A 82 -3.61 1.19 -7.73
C SER A 82 -3.54 2.44 -6.87
N THR A 83 -2.94 2.35 -5.68
CA THR A 83 -2.70 3.52 -4.81
C THR A 83 -1.45 4.31 -5.22
N LYS A 84 -0.63 3.79 -6.15
CA LYS A 84 0.50 4.56 -6.66
C LYS A 84 -0.02 5.68 -7.56
N PRO A 85 0.53 6.91 -7.46
CA PRO A 85 0.13 8.02 -8.32
C PRO A 85 0.27 7.63 -9.79
N GLN A 86 -0.84 7.73 -10.53
CA GLN A 86 -0.90 7.43 -11.96
C GLN A 86 -1.06 8.72 -12.77
N GLY A 87 -0.62 8.70 -14.03
CA GLY A 87 -0.85 9.79 -14.97
C GLY A 87 0.27 10.82 -15.04
N ASN A 88 -0.06 12.01 -15.53
CA ASN A 88 0.91 13.08 -15.73
C ASN A 88 1.18 13.85 -14.42
N LEU A 89 2.32 14.56 -14.36
CA LEU A 89 2.74 15.30 -13.16
C LEU A 89 1.66 16.27 -12.63
N SER A 90 0.90 16.90 -13.52
CA SER A 90 -0.18 17.83 -13.16
C SER A 90 -1.30 17.11 -12.41
N GLN A 91 -1.70 15.92 -12.90
CA GLN A 91 -2.72 15.09 -12.28
C GLN A 91 -2.28 14.63 -10.90
N VAL A 92 -1.02 14.18 -10.77
CA VAL A 92 -0.46 13.77 -9.47
C VAL A 92 -0.48 14.93 -8.47
N ILE A 93 -0.09 16.14 -8.90
CA ILE A 93 -0.11 17.32 -8.04
C ILE A 93 -1.55 17.66 -7.63
N SER A 94 -2.48 17.69 -8.58
CA SER A 94 -3.89 17.96 -8.29
C SER A 94 -4.50 16.93 -7.34
N GLU A 95 -4.32 15.63 -7.59
CA GLU A 95 -4.83 14.56 -6.72
C GLU A 95 -4.19 14.60 -5.33
N SER A 96 -2.87 14.86 -5.26
CA SER A 96 -2.18 15.02 -3.97
C SER A 96 -2.70 16.21 -3.18
N MET A 97 -3.03 17.31 -3.87
CA MET A 97 -3.61 18.50 -3.25
C MET A 97 -5.03 18.20 -2.75
N ALA A 98 -5.88 17.59 -3.56
CA ALA A 98 -7.22 17.18 -3.13
C ALA A 98 -7.19 16.24 -1.92
N THR A 99 -6.27 15.27 -1.93
CA THR A 99 -6.06 14.33 -0.81
C THR A 99 -5.59 15.06 0.45
N ALA A 100 -4.64 15.98 0.33
CA ALA A 100 -4.13 16.77 1.45
C ALA A 100 -5.19 17.71 2.04
N LEU A 101 -6.00 18.35 1.19
CA LEU A 101 -7.11 19.21 1.61
C LEU A 101 -8.20 18.39 2.33
N GLY A 102 -8.52 17.19 1.83
CA GLY A 102 -9.43 16.26 2.50
C GLY A 102 -8.89 15.80 3.86
N ALA A 103 -7.59 15.49 3.96
CA ALA A 103 -6.94 15.13 5.21
C ALA A 103 -6.89 16.31 6.21
N ALA A 104 -6.88 17.56 5.72
CA ALA A 104 -6.96 18.77 6.53
C ALA A 104 -8.40 19.09 6.99
N GLY A 105 -9.39 18.28 6.62
CA GLY A 105 -10.79 18.44 7.03
C GLY A 105 -11.62 19.37 6.15
N MET A 106 -11.10 19.82 5.01
CA MET A 106 -11.96 20.48 4.01
C MET A 106 -12.87 19.43 3.37
N SER A 107 -14.18 19.73 3.35
CA SER A 107 -15.16 18.90 2.66
C SER A 107 -14.86 18.86 1.17
N SER A 108 -14.97 17.67 0.57
CA SER A 108 -14.91 17.50 -0.88
C SER A 108 -16.03 18.31 -1.52
N GLY A 109 -15.65 19.37 -2.22
CA GLY A 109 -16.55 20.30 -2.90
C GLY A 109 -15.86 20.93 -4.11
N PRO A 110 -16.63 21.63 -4.96
CA PRO A 110 -16.10 22.21 -6.20
C PRO A 110 -14.94 23.19 -5.96
N GLU A 111 -14.89 23.83 -4.79
CA GLU A 111 -13.78 24.71 -4.40
C GLU A 111 -12.45 23.94 -4.25
N VAL A 112 -12.48 22.77 -3.60
CA VAL A 112 -11.30 21.90 -3.41
C VAL A 112 -10.76 21.45 -4.77
N ASP A 113 -11.65 21.06 -5.69
CA ASP A 113 -11.28 20.63 -7.03
C ASP A 113 -10.65 21.77 -7.85
N VAL A 114 -11.18 22.99 -7.76
CA VAL A 114 -10.62 24.16 -8.44
C VAL A 114 -9.22 24.47 -7.92
N VAL A 115 -9.02 24.45 -6.59
CA VAL A 115 -7.70 24.68 -5.99
C VAL A 115 -6.70 23.60 -6.40
N ALA A 116 -7.12 22.33 -6.35
CA ALA A 116 -6.31 21.19 -6.79
C ALA A 116 -5.93 21.30 -8.27
N GLN A 117 -6.88 21.65 -9.14
CA GLN A 117 -6.62 21.82 -10.57
C GLN A 117 -5.66 22.98 -10.84
N ARG A 118 -5.82 24.11 -10.15
CA ARG A 118 -4.92 25.26 -10.26
C ARG A 118 -3.51 24.92 -9.81
N ALA A 119 -3.36 24.19 -8.69
CA ALA A 119 -2.07 23.69 -8.23
C ALA A 119 -1.40 22.81 -9.30
N GLY A 120 -2.16 21.92 -9.93
CA GLY A 120 -1.65 21.07 -11.01
C GLY A 120 -1.17 21.84 -12.25
N GLN A 121 -1.69 23.05 -12.50
CA GLN A 121 -1.31 23.91 -13.64
C GLN A 121 -0.16 24.88 -13.33
N ASP A 122 0.19 25.05 -12.06
CA ASP A 122 1.26 25.96 -11.64
C ASP A 122 2.64 25.42 -12.03
N ASN A 123 3.35 26.18 -12.87
CA ASN A 123 4.69 25.81 -13.33
C ASN A 123 5.75 25.90 -12.23
N THR A 124 5.60 26.83 -11.29
CA THR A 124 6.54 26.99 -10.16
C THR A 124 6.42 25.80 -9.22
N LEU A 125 5.20 25.38 -8.92
CA LEU A 125 4.92 24.20 -8.09
C LEU A 125 5.42 22.92 -8.76
N ARG A 126 5.19 22.75 -10.07
CA ARG A 126 5.72 21.62 -10.84
C ARG A 126 7.25 21.57 -10.79
N ALA A 127 7.92 22.70 -10.94
CA ALA A 127 9.38 22.76 -10.87
C ALA A 127 9.89 22.40 -9.46
N ALA A 128 9.29 22.97 -8.42
CA ALA A 128 9.60 22.67 -7.03
C ALA A 128 9.39 21.19 -6.69
N TYR A 129 8.26 20.60 -7.14
CA TYR A 129 7.96 19.19 -6.95
C TYR A 129 9.02 18.28 -7.60
N ARG A 130 9.42 18.59 -8.84
CA ARG A 130 10.47 17.81 -9.54
C ARG A 130 11.79 17.87 -8.78
N GLU A 131 12.18 19.03 -8.28
CA GLU A 131 13.42 19.16 -7.51
C GLU A 131 13.33 18.44 -6.16
N GLN A 132 12.16 18.49 -5.51
CA GLN A 132 11.91 17.77 -4.27
C GLN A 132 12.03 16.25 -4.45
N VAL A 133 11.47 15.70 -5.54
CA VAL A 133 11.60 14.28 -5.88
C VAL A 133 13.06 13.93 -6.16
N ARG A 134 13.79 14.75 -6.91
CA ARG A 134 15.23 14.52 -7.18
C ARG A 134 16.05 14.55 -5.90
N THR A 135 15.81 15.53 -5.02
CA THR A 135 16.53 15.68 -3.75
C THR A 135 16.25 14.51 -2.82
N THR A 136 14.98 14.13 -2.68
CA THR A 136 14.56 12.96 -1.90
C THR A 136 15.19 11.67 -2.43
N LEU A 137 15.18 11.47 -3.75
CA LEU A 137 15.77 10.29 -4.37
C LEU A 137 17.29 10.23 -4.15
N ARG A 138 18.00 11.35 -4.34
CA ARG A 138 19.45 11.44 -4.07
C ARG A 138 19.76 11.11 -2.61
N HIS A 139 18.99 11.69 -1.67
CA HIS A 139 19.14 11.40 -0.25
C HIS A 139 18.93 9.92 0.06
N ASN A 140 17.83 9.34 -0.42
CA ASN A 140 17.52 7.92 -0.19
C ASN A 140 18.59 6.98 -0.78
N LEU A 141 19.09 7.27 -1.98
CA LEU A 141 20.12 6.44 -2.60
C LEU A 141 21.46 6.54 -1.86
N ASN A 142 21.81 7.71 -1.33
CA ASN A 142 23.06 7.91 -0.58
C ASN A 142 23.00 7.33 0.84
N SER A 143 21.81 7.30 1.45
CA SER A 143 21.61 6.82 2.82
C SER A 143 21.31 5.32 2.91
N ASN A 144 20.94 4.66 1.81
CA ASN A 144 20.52 3.26 1.82
C ASN A 144 21.73 2.31 1.75
N PRO A 145 22.00 1.51 2.79
CA PRO A 145 23.17 0.62 2.83
C PRO A 145 23.13 -0.50 1.78
N ASP A 146 21.94 -0.86 1.29
CA ASP A 146 21.75 -1.92 0.30
C ASP A 146 21.83 -1.42 -1.15
N TYR A 147 22.02 -0.10 -1.34
CA TYR A 147 22.10 0.48 -2.67
C TYR A 147 23.48 0.24 -3.30
N LEU A 148 23.49 -0.46 -4.43
CA LEU A 148 24.69 -0.74 -5.22
C LEU A 148 24.58 -0.09 -6.60
N PRO A 149 25.39 0.95 -6.91
CA PRO A 149 25.28 1.67 -8.17
C PRO A 149 25.53 0.79 -9.40
N ASP A 150 26.43 -0.20 -9.30
CA ASP A 150 26.74 -1.13 -10.39
C ASP A 150 25.57 -2.05 -10.74
N LYS A 151 24.76 -2.42 -9.74
CA LYS A 151 23.56 -3.24 -9.93
C LYS A 151 22.39 -2.44 -10.50
N TYR A 152 22.36 -1.14 -10.26
CA TYR A 152 21.26 -0.25 -10.64
C TYR A 152 21.73 0.93 -11.52
N PRO A 153 22.33 0.69 -12.69
CA PRO A 153 23.00 1.75 -13.47
C PRO A 153 22.05 2.89 -13.91
N ASN A 154 20.74 2.63 -13.99
CA ASN A 154 19.74 3.63 -14.38
C ASN A 154 19.56 4.76 -13.35
N THR A 155 19.91 4.54 -12.09
CA THR A 155 19.80 5.55 -11.02
C THR A 155 20.82 6.69 -11.19
N ALA A 156 21.92 6.45 -11.91
CA ALA A 156 22.96 7.44 -12.18
C ALA A 156 22.42 8.71 -12.85
N LYS A 157 21.33 8.61 -13.62
CA LYS A 157 20.65 9.74 -14.28
C LYS A 157 20.05 10.74 -13.28
N TYR A 158 19.74 10.29 -12.07
CA TYR A 158 19.09 11.09 -11.03
C TYR A 158 20.07 11.58 -9.96
N LEU A 159 21.22 10.93 -9.84
CA LEU A 159 22.31 11.33 -8.95
C LEU A 159 23.12 12.52 -9.49
N LYS A 160 23.20 12.69 -10.81
CA LYS A 160 23.88 13.84 -11.44
C LYS A 160 23.13 15.14 -11.16
N LYS A 161 23.89 16.21 -10.87
CA LYS A 161 23.38 17.54 -10.52
C LYS A 161 22.60 18.13 -11.67
#